data_AF-A0A4R6IQL4-F1
#
_entry.id   AF-A0A4R6IQL4-F1
#
_cell.length_a   1.000
_cell.length_b   1.000
_cell.length_c   1.000
_cell.angle_alpha   90.00
_cell.angle_beta   90.00
_cell.angle_gamma   90.00
#
_symmetry.space_group_name_H-M   'P 1'
#
loop_
_entity.id
_entity.type
_entity.pdbx_description
1 polymer ?
#
loop_
_entity_poly.entity_id
_entity_poly.type
_entity_poly.pdbx_seq_one_letter_code
_entity_poly.pdbx_strand_id
1 'polypeptide(L)'
;MNKPNELDNIYKYTSLESGSKILSGLTLKFTNPRDFNDPFDCNIDGVYFDTASVDSYTANDLKVLHNEFPTLKDNLHLIAPAFESSVKNKIQQCAVTCFSLNAKSELMWAHYGDSHRGICIEFNNSLFEQFHKIKIDVEGT
;
A
#
# COMPACT_ATOMS: atom_id res chain seq x y z
N MET A 1 7.17 -31.62 16.75
CA MET A 1 5.77 -31.22 16.52
C MET A 1 5.78 -29.76 16.15
N ASN A 2 5.64 -29.43 14.87
CA ASN A 2 5.56 -28.04 14.41
C ASN A 2 4.09 -27.61 14.52
N LYS A 3 3.80 -26.58 15.32
CA LYS A 3 2.46 -25.96 15.36
C LYS A 3 2.16 -25.34 13.98
N PRO A 4 0.90 -25.36 13.53
CA PRO A 4 0.51 -24.79 12.25
C PRO A 4 0.64 -23.26 12.29
N ASN A 5 1.00 -22.68 11.14
CA ASN A 5 1.13 -21.25 10.81
C ASN A 5 0.14 -20.33 11.57
N GLU A 6 0.51 -19.82 12.75
CA GLU A 6 -0.13 -18.62 13.29
C GLU A 6 0.53 -17.42 12.61
N LEU A 7 -0.21 -16.76 11.73
CA LEU A 7 0.18 -15.49 11.14
C LEU A 7 0.45 -14.48 12.27
N ASP A 8 1.58 -13.78 12.18
CA ASP A 8 1.94 -12.78 13.19
C ASP A 8 0.82 -11.75 13.35
N ASN A 9 0.47 -11.45 14.60
CA ASN A 9 -0.47 -10.39 14.93
C ASN A 9 0.03 -9.05 14.40
N ILE A 10 -0.91 -8.20 13.99
CA ILE A 10 -0.61 -6.88 13.42
C ILE A 10 -1.11 -5.79 14.37
N TYR A 11 -0.42 -4.67 14.38
CA TYR A 11 -0.59 -3.62 15.37
C TYR A 11 -0.93 -2.29 14.71
N LYS A 12 -1.93 -1.60 15.24
CA LYS A 12 -2.29 -0.25 14.78
C LYS A 12 -2.06 0.77 15.88
N TYR A 13 -1.14 1.69 15.61
CA TYR A 13 -0.90 2.88 16.40
C TYR A 13 -1.90 3.96 16.03
N THR A 14 -2.53 4.60 17.01
CA THR A 14 -3.49 5.66 16.76
C THR A 14 -3.70 6.55 17.99
N SER A 15 -4.40 7.67 17.83
CA SER A 15 -4.80 8.52 18.96
C SER A 15 -5.89 7.86 19.81
N LEU A 16 -6.06 8.31 21.05
CA LEU A 16 -7.13 7.80 21.93
C LEU A 16 -8.52 7.94 21.30
N GLU A 17 -8.81 9.08 20.66
CA GLU A 17 -10.10 9.33 20.02
C GLU A 17 -10.40 8.34 18.88
N SER A 18 -9.43 8.13 17.99
CA SER A 18 -9.57 7.18 16.89
C SER A 18 -9.62 5.75 17.40
N GLY A 19 -8.82 5.45 18.43
CA GLY A 19 -8.85 4.18 19.15
C GLY A 19 -10.23 3.85 19.72
N SER A 20 -10.86 4.80 20.39
CA SER A 20 -12.22 4.63 20.92
C SER A 20 -13.22 4.31 19.80
N LYS A 21 -13.16 5.01 18.67
CA LYS A 21 -14.04 4.75 17.51
C LYS A 21 -13.85 3.34 16.93
N ILE A 22 -12.60 2.88 16.85
CA ILE A 22 -12.27 1.52 16.38
C ILE A 22 -12.90 0.50 17.32
N LEU A 23 -12.67 0.63 18.63
CA LEU A 23 -13.11 -0.37 19.62
C LEU A 23 -14.63 -0.36 19.82
N SER A 24 -15.28 0.80 19.80
CA SER A 24 -16.73 0.90 20.00
C SER A 24 -17.52 0.58 18.73
N GLY A 25 -16.98 0.92 17.56
CA GLY A 25 -17.68 0.78 16.28
C GLY A 25 -17.24 -0.43 15.46
N LEU A 26 -16.14 -1.10 15.83
CA LEU A 26 -15.50 -2.14 15.02
C LEU A 26 -15.21 -1.67 13.59
N THR A 27 -14.86 -0.39 13.44
CA THR A 27 -14.55 0.24 12.15
C THR A 27 -13.08 0.57 12.04
N LEU A 28 -12.54 0.53 10.82
CA LEU A 28 -11.19 0.98 10.53
C LEU A 28 -11.24 2.17 9.58
N LYS A 29 -10.48 3.22 9.91
CA LYS A 29 -10.27 4.33 9.00
C LYS A 29 -9.32 3.89 7.88
N PHE A 30 -9.73 4.17 6.64
CA PHE A 30 -8.86 4.17 5.48
C PHE A 30 -8.60 5.63 5.09
N THR A 31 -7.34 5.93 4.82
CA THR A 31 -6.85 7.26 4.49
C THR A 31 -6.41 7.27 3.05
N ASN A 32 -6.64 8.38 2.34
CA ASN A 32 -6.08 8.56 1.01
C ASN A 32 -4.54 8.57 1.12
N PRO A 33 -3.79 7.87 0.26
CA PRO A 33 -2.33 7.91 0.29
C PRO A 33 -1.73 9.33 0.26
N ARG A 34 -2.42 10.34 -0.30
CA ARG A 34 -2.00 11.76 -0.27
C ARG A 34 -2.07 12.42 1.10
N ASP A 35 -2.91 11.90 1.99
CA ASP A 35 -3.21 12.52 3.28
C ASP A 35 -2.34 11.94 4.42
N PHE A 36 -1.35 11.11 4.08
CA PHE A 36 -0.40 10.60 5.06
C PHE A 36 0.54 11.72 5.54
N ASN A 37 0.77 11.74 6.84
CA ASN A 37 1.54 12.77 7.53
C ASN A 37 3.05 12.49 7.57
N ASP A 38 3.47 11.28 7.19
CA ASP A 38 4.87 10.88 7.15
C ASP A 38 5.41 10.99 5.71
N PRO A 39 6.48 11.76 5.45
CA PRO A 39 7.04 11.95 4.11
C PRO A 39 7.66 10.67 3.49
N PHE A 40 7.90 9.63 4.30
CA PHE A 40 8.37 8.32 3.84
C PHE A 40 7.22 7.35 3.58
N ASP A 41 6.00 7.61 4.07
CA ASP A 41 4.82 6.82 3.74
C ASP A 41 4.12 7.37 2.49
N CYS A 42 3.89 6.48 1.51
CA CYS A 42 3.09 6.74 0.31
C CYS A 42 3.46 8.02 -0.47
N ASN A 43 4.75 8.32 -0.69
CA ASN A 43 5.17 9.45 -1.52
C ASN A 43 4.76 9.25 -3.01
N ILE A 44 3.55 9.69 -3.34
CA ILE A 44 2.97 9.59 -4.68
C ILE A 44 3.73 10.46 -5.68
N ASP A 45 4.22 11.62 -5.24
CA ASP A 45 4.88 12.57 -6.13
C ASP A 45 6.26 12.05 -6.59
N GLY A 46 6.85 11.12 -5.82
CA GLY A 46 8.05 10.36 -6.17
C GLY A 46 7.84 9.19 -7.13
N VAL A 47 6.61 8.95 -7.61
CA VAL A 47 6.36 7.95 -8.67
C VAL A 47 6.83 8.51 -10.00
N TYR A 48 7.85 7.88 -10.58
CA TYR A 48 8.37 8.16 -11.91
C TYR A 48 8.57 6.86 -12.68
N PHE A 49 8.48 6.95 -14.01
CA PHE A 49 8.70 5.80 -14.89
C PHE A 49 10.18 5.71 -15.27
N ASP A 50 10.92 4.79 -14.63
CA ASP A 50 12.31 4.53 -15.00
C ASP A 50 12.40 3.60 -16.22
N THR A 51 12.84 4.15 -17.35
CA THR A 51 13.06 3.37 -18.57
C THR A 51 14.45 2.71 -18.62
N ALA A 52 15.38 3.12 -17.74
CA ALA A 52 16.78 2.68 -17.73
C ALA A 52 17.02 1.48 -16.80
N SER A 53 16.27 1.39 -15.69
CA SER A 53 16.29 0.22 -14.80
C SER A 53 14.89 -0.36 -14.63
N VAL A 54 14.60 -1.35 -15.47
CA VAL A 54 13.33 -2.10 -15.40
C VAL A 54 13.56 -3.44 -14.72
N ASP A 55 12.80 -3.69 -13.66
CA ASP A 55 12.74 -5.02 -13.05
C ASP A 55 12.08 -6.03 -13.99
N SER A 56 12.09 -7.31 -13.61
CA SER A 56 11.53 -8.38 -14.44
C SER A 56 10.03 -8.24 -14.71
N TYR A 57 9.30 -7.61 -13.79
CA TYR A 57 7.86 -7.38 -13.91
C TYR A 57 7.59 -6.29 -14.94
N THR A 58 8.26 -5.15 -14.81
CA THR A 58 8.16 -4.02 -15.74
C THR A 58 8.64 -4.41 -17.14
N ALA A 59 9.69 -5.22 -17.25
CA ALA A 59 10.15 -5.75 -18.53
C ALA A 59 9.10 -6.66 -19.21
N ASN A 60 8.28 -7.38 -18.43
CA ASN A 60 7.19 -8.18 -18.96
C ASN A 60 6.02 -7.29 -19.41
N ASP A 61 5.64 -6.30 -18.62
CA ASP A 61 4.59 -5.34 -18.96
C ASP A 61 4.94 -4.58 -20.25
N LEU A 62 6.20 -4.16 -20.40
CA LEU A 62 6.69 -3.52 -21.63
C LEU A 62 6.62 -4.44 -22.86
N LYS A 63 6.79 -5.76 -22.69
CA LYS A 63 6.63 -6.72 -23.80
C LYS A 63 5.18 -6.87 -24.20
N VAL A 64 4.25 -6.96 -23.23
CA VAL A 64 2.81 -6.99 -23.49
C VAL A 64 2.40 -5.72 -24.23
N LEU A 65 2.77 -4.55 -23.69
CA LEU A 65 2.49 -3.26 -24.32
C LEU A 65 3.08 -3.13 -25.73
N HIS A 66 4.30 -3.63 -25.96
CA HIS A 66 4.89 -3.60 -27.29
C HIS A 66 4.18 -4.53 -28.28
N ASN A 67 3.71 -5.70 -27.84
CA ASN A 67 2.99 -6.63 -28.69
C ASN A 67 1.61 -6.08 -29.08
N GLU A 68 0.91 -5.46 -28.13
CA GLU A 68 -0.39 -4.84 -28.38
C GLU A 68 -0.30 -3.52 -29.15
N PHE A 69 0.79 -2.78 -28.92
CA PHE A 69 1.03 -1.48 -29.53
C PHE A 69 2.47 -1.39 -30.05
N PRO A 70 2.75 -1.90 -31.26
CA PRO A 70 4.12 -1.97 -31.79
C PRO A 70 4.83 -0.61 -31.92
N THR A 71 4.08 0.47 -32.14
CA THR A 71 4.57 1.85 -32.32
C THR A 71 4.90 2.58 -31.01
N LEU A 72 4.61 1.97 -29.85
CA LEU A 72 4.81 2.59 -28.53
C LEU A 72 6.30 2.89 -28.25
N LYS A 73 7.20 2.04 -28.79
CA LYS A 73 8.65 2.12 -28.54
C LYS A 73 9.27 3.42 -29.06
N ASP A 74 8.78 3.92 -30.19
CA ASP A 74 9.27 5.16 -30.81
C ASP A 74 8.73 6.42 -30.10
N ASN A 75 7.70 6.26 -29.28
CA ASN A 75 6.99 7.35 -28.60
C ASN A 75 7.15 7.33 -27.08
N LEU A 76 8.10 6.54 -26.54
CA LEU A 76 8.25 6.28 -25.10
C LEU A 76 8.26 7.56 -24.23
N HIS A 77 8.85 8.64 -24.74
CA HIS A 77 8.87 9.96 -24.12
C HIS A 77 7.47 10.60 -23.90
N LEU A 78 6.46 10.20 -24.68
CA LEU A 78 5.06 10.60 -24.53
C LEU A 78 4.28 9.67 -23.60
N ILE A 79 4.66 8.39 -23.53
CA ILE A 79 3.97 7.39 -22.71
C ILE A 79 4.36 7.51 -21.24
N ALA A 80 5.63 7.78 -20.94
CA ALA A 80 6.08 7.87 -19.54
C ALA A 80 5.25 8.88 -18.71
N PRO A 81 5.01 10.14 -19.16
CA PRO A 81 4.15 11.07 -18.42
C PRO A 81 2.69 10.62 -18.30
N ALA A 82 2.14 9.98 -19.35
CA ALA A 82 0.78 9.48 -19.37
C ALA A 82 0.60 8.29 -18.40
N PHE A 83 1.59 7.39 -18.36
CA PHE A 83 1.64 6.27 -17.43
C PHE A 83 1.76 6.76 -15.98
N GLU A 84 2.70 7.67 -15.70
CA GLU A 84 2.85 8.28 -14.37
C GLU A 84 1.54 8.93 -13.91
N SER A 85 0.89 9.71 -14.79
CA SER A 85 -0.40 10.34 -14.49
C SER A 85 -1.49 9.30 -14.21
N SER A 86 -1.54 8.22 -14.98
CA SER A 86 -2.49 7.12 -14.79
C SER A 86 -2.28 6.41 -13.44
N VAL A 87 -1.03 6.06 -13.11
CA VAL A 87 -0.68 5.43 -11.83
C VAL A 87 -0.99 6.36 -10.65
N LYS A 88 -0.58 7.63 -10.74
CA LYS A 88 -0.88 8.63 -9.71
C LYS A 88 -2.39 8.76 -9.49
N ASN A 89 -3.18 8.86 -10.56
CA ASN A 89 -4.64 8.92 -10.46
C ASN A 89 -5.24 7.66 -9.82
N LYS A 90 -4.74 6.46 -10.13
CA LYS A 90 -5.21 5.21 -9.49
C LYS A 90 -4.90 5.22 -7.99
N ILE A 91 -3.68 5.54 -7.60
CA ILE A 91 -3.28 5.59 -6.18
C ILE A 91 -4.11 6.63 -5.42
N GLN A 92 -4.39 7.78 -6.03
CA GLN A 92 -5.25 8.83 -5.47
C GLN A 92 -6.70 8.38 -5.27
N GLN A 93 -7.17 7.37 -5.98
CA GLN A 93 -8.52 6.82 -5.81
C GLN A 93 -8.54 5.65 -4.81
N CYS A 94 -7.38 5.15 -4.40
CA CYS A 94 -7.29 4.12 -3.37
C CYS A 94 -7.41 4.74 -1.97
N ALA A 95 -7.83 3.91 -1.02
CA ALA A 95 -7.78 4.21 0.40
C ALA A 95 -7.00 3.09 1.08
N VAL A 96 -6.08 3.46 1.97
CA VAL A 96 -5.16 2.52 2.62
C VAL A 96 -5.24 2.66 4.13
N THR A 97 -4.93 1.58 4.84
CA THR A 97 -4.81 1.59 6.30
C THR A 97 -3.58 0.78 6.69
N CYS A 98 -2.73 1.38 7.52
CA CYS A 98 -1.43 0.77 7.84
C CYS A 98 -1.47 0.05 9.18
N PHE A 99 -0.67 -1.01 9.26
CA PHE A 99 -0.37 -1.78 10.46
C PHE A 99 1.14 -2.04 10.54
N SER A 100 1.62 -2.35 11.74
CA SER A 100 3.00 -2.78 12.00
C SER A 100 3.02 -4.22 12.50
N LEU A 101 4.13 -4.92 12.29
CA LEU A 101 4.41 -6.21 12.93
C LEU A 101 5.01 -6.06 14.34
N ASN A 102 5.39 -4.85 14.73
CA ASN A 102 6.01 -4.57 16.03
C ASN A 102 5.13 -3.61 16.82
N ALA A 103 4.71 -4.01 18.03
CA ALA A 103 3.91 -3.19 18.96
C ALA A 103 4.73 -2.18 19.79
N LYS A 104 6.06 -2.30 19.77
CA LYS A 104 6.99 -1.54 20.61
C LYS A 104 7.90 -0.61 19.80
N SER A 105 7.50 -0.25 18.58
CA SER A 105 8.30 0.65 17.76
C SER A 105 8.15 2.08 18.27
N GLU A 106 9.21 2.61 18.89
CA GLU A 106 9.25 4.00 19.39
C GLU A 106 8.97 5.02 18.26
N LEU A 107 9.48 4.75 17.06
CA LEU A 107 9.21 5.59 15.89
C LEU A 107 7.71 5.60 15.55
N MET A 108 7.05 4.44 15.55
CA MET A 108 5.62 4.37 15.27
C MET A 108 4.80 5.04 16.38
N TRP A 109 5.23 4.92 17.64
CA TRP A 109 4.61 5.66 18.75
C TRP A 109 4.73 7.18 18.57
N ALA A 110 5.87 7.68 18.10
CA ALA A 110 6.08 9.11 17.84
C ALA A 110 5.16 9.62 16.72
N HIS A 111 5.12 8.94 15.58
CA HIS A 111 4.43 9.41 14.36
C HIS A 111 2.94 9.07 14.31
N TYR A 112 2.57 7.87 14.79
CA TYR A 112 1.22 7.31 14.66
C TYR A 112 0.53 7.07 16.00
N GLY A 113 1.29 6.96 17.09
CA GLY A 113 0.78 6.82 18.45
C GLY A 113 0.50 8.16 19.16
N ASP A 114 0.10 9.19 18.41
CA ASP A 114 -0.19 10.54 18.92
C ASP A 114 0.96 11.10 19.78
N SER A 115 2.20 11.04 19.25
CA SER A 115 3.40 11.45 19.98
C SER A 115 3.55 10.77 21.35
N HIS A 116 3.44 9.44 21.37
CA HIS A 116 3.47 8.58 22.57
C HIS A 116 2.31 8.78 23.57
N ARG A 117 1.22 9.44 23.19
CA ARG A 117 0.04 9.69 24.05
C ARG A 117 -1.20 8.90 23.64
N GLY A 118 -1.11 8.19 22.53
CA GLY A 118 -2.18 7.40 21.95
C GLY A 118 -2.22 5.97 22.48
N ILE A 119 -2.66 5.06 21.63
CA ILE A 119 -2.74 3.64 21.93
C ILE A 119 -2.20 2.79 20.77
N CYS A 120 -1.88 1.54 21.07
CA CYS A 120 -1.55 0.51 20.11
C CYS A 120 -2.56 -0.64 20.25
N ILE A 121 -3.32 -0.90 19.20
CA ILE A 121 -4.34 -1.97 19.17
C ILE A 121 -3.75 -3.17 18.43
N GLU A 122 -3.81 -4.33 19.06
CA GLU A 122 -3.44 -5.61 18.45
C GLU A 122 -4.64 -6.21 17.70
N PHE A 123 -4.39 -6.69 16.49
CA PHE A 123 -5.35 -7.40 15.65
C PHE A 123 -4.82 -8.80 15.37
N ASN A 124 -5.71 -9.77 15.56
CA ASN A 124 -5.44 -11.13 15.11
C ASN A 124 -5.42 -11.16 13.57
N ASN A 125 -4.31 -11.64 13.00
CA ASN A 125 -4.09 -11.59 11.56
C ASN A 125 -4.68 -12.79 10.79
N SER A 126 -5.69 -13.47 11.34
CA SER A 126 -6.42 -14.55 10.65
C SER A 126 -7.09 -14.09 9.35
N LEU A 127 -7.31 -12.78 9.17
CA LEU A 127 -7.83 -12.21 7.93
C LEU A 127 -6.85 -12.31 6.74
N PHE A 128 -5.54 -12.46 6.97
CA PHE A 128 -4.57 -12.55 5.87
C PHE A 128 -4.88 -13.72 4.92
N GLU A 129 -5.39 -14.84 5.44
CA GLU A 129 -5.84 -15.96 4.60
C GLU A 129 -7.05 -15.62 3.71
N GLN A 130 -7.83 -14.60 4.07
CA GLN A 130 -8.99 -14.15 3.29
C GLN A 130 -8.56 -13.20 2.15
N PHE A 131 -7.52 -12.39 2.35
CA PHE A 131 -7.03 -11.46 1.32
C PHE A 131 -6.20 -12.15 0.22
N HIS A 132 -5.55 -13.27 0.50
CA HIS A 132 -4.87 -14.08 -0.54
C HIS A 132 -5.82 -14.80 -1.51
N LYS A 133 -7.14 -14.83 -1.24
CA LYS A 133 -8.14 -15.38 -2.16
C LYS A 133 -8.60 -14.40 -3.23
N ILE A 134 -8.17 -13.14 -3.17
CA ILE A 134 -8.33 -12.23 -4.30
C ILE A 134 -7.31 -12.67 -5.35
N LYS A 135 -7.71 -13.61 -6.21
CA LYS A 135 -7.10 -13.72 -7.52
C LYS A 135 -7.29 -12.37 -8.19
N ILE A 136 -6.19 -11.64 -8.38
CA ILE A 136 -6.17 -10.61 -9.39
C ILE A 136 -6.28 -11.39 -10.69
N ASP A 137 -7.50 -11.54 -11.21
CA ASP A 137 -7.70 -12.06 -12.55
C ASP A 137 -7.03 -11.06 -13.48
N VAL A 138 -5.82 -11.40 -13.92
CA VAL A 138 -5.11 -10.74 -15.02
C VAL A 138 -5.71 -11.23 -16.34
N GLU A 139 -7.04 -11.30 -16.42
CA GLU A 139 -7.76 -11.54 -17.66
C GLU A 139 -8.44 -10.22 -18.04
N GLY A 140 -7.73 -9.41 -18.82
CA GLY A 140 -8.30 -8.23 -19.47
C GLY A 140 -7.64 -6.90 -19.10
N THR A 141 -6.35 -6.76 -19.43
CA THR A 141 -5.86 -5.52 -20.05
C THR A 141 -4.97 -5.92 -21.20
#